data_AF-A0A7S9PUF2-F1
#
_entry.id   AF-A0A7S9PUF2-F1
#
_cell.length_a   1.000
_cell.length_b   1.000
_cell.length_c   1.000
_cell.angle_alpha   90.00
_cell.angle_beta   90.00
_cell.angle_gamma   90.00
#
_symmetry.space_group_name_H-M   'P 1'
#
loop_
_entity.id
_entity.type
_entity.pdbx_description
1 polymer ?
#
loop_
_entity_poly.entity_id
_entity_poly.type
_entity_poly.pdbx_seq_one_letter_code
_entity_poly.pdbx_strand_id
1 'polypeptide(L)'
;MSSISSSSSSSSSSSNMEIAVALYRRDPISSDPRRREIYKHEAYHWGILIKTSGRYYDAYDATDRNAIDPITFRQENPQGDWWFHARQDVDLSHSGKILGYIVIGTVPSAQTRNGVKLFLEEVPLPKKNSNPQESCVTWVGNAIRKFRDAHCVADFRIGTFLDWALMYADQRLRYPEETEEVVHYNKETEKQQEEKKRGKEERKREEVDE
;
A
#
# COMPACT_ATOMS: atom_id res chain seq x y z
N MET A 1 -22.99 40.07 42.46
CA MET A 1 -22.54 38.66 42.41
C MET A 1 -22.79 38.17 40.99
N SER A 2 -21.77 38.21 40.15
CA SER A 2 -21.85 37.73 38.76
C SER A 2 -20.70 36.76 38.55
N SER A 3 -21.02 35.48 38.53
CA SER A 3 -20.07 34.39 38.32
C SER A 3 -19.75 34.28 36.84
N ILE A 4 -18.48 34.49 36.49
CA ILE A 4 -17.94 34.26 35.16
C ILE A 4 -17.67 32.75 35.06
N SER A 5 -18.47 32.05 34.26
CA SER A 5 -18.24 30.66 33.89
C SER A 5 -17.07 30.58 32.91
N SER A 6 -15.99 29.94 33.37
CA SER A 6 -14.83 29.58 32.55
C SER A 6 -15.24 28.59 31.48
N SER A 7 -15.10 28.98 30.21
CA SER A 7 -15.18 28.08 29.06
C SER A 7 -13.93 27.19 29.04
N SER A 8 -14.13 25.91 29.37
CA SER A 8 -13.14 24.86 29.12
C SER A 8 -13.05 24.62 27.62
N SER A 9 -11.96 25.07 27.03
CA SER A 9 -11.53 24.67 25.69
C SER A 9 -11.20 23.18 25.70
N SER A 10 -12.05 22.38 25.05
CA SER A 10 -11.74 21.00 24.72
C SER A 10 -10.58 20.98 23.72
N SER A 11 -9.39 20.58 24.19
CA SER A 11 -8.28 20.23 23.34
C SER A 11 -8.66 19.01 22.49
N SER A 12 -9.00 19.22 21.22
CA SER A 12 -9.05 18.14 20.25
C SER A 12 -7.63 17.59 20.13
N SER A 13 -7.34 16.43 20.72
CA SER A 13 -6.10 15.71 20.46
C SER A 13 -6.11 15.33 18.98
N SER A 14 -5.39 16.10 18.17
CA SER A 14 -5.25 15.79 16.75
C SER A 14 -4.44 14.48 16.66
N SER A 15 -5.13 13.37 16.42
CA SER A 15 -4.51 12.06 16.24
C SER A 15 -3.77 12.06 14.91
N ASN A 16 -2.55 11.52 14.90
CA ASN A 16 -1.82 11.28 13.67
C ASN A 16 -2.62 10.35 12.74
N MET A 17 -2.51 10.54 11.43
CA MET A 17 -3.17 9.68 10.44
C MET A 17 -2.28 8.49 10.11
N GLU A 18 -2.81 7.28 10.09
CA GLU A 18 -2.03 6.08 9.74
C GLU A 18 -1.76 6.02 8.23
N ILE A 19 -0.54 5.66 7.87
CA ILE A 19 -0.11 5.39 6.48
C ILE A 19 -0.05 3.88 6.31
N ALA A 20 -0.72 3.38 5.28
CA ALA A 20 -0.68 1.97 4.92
C ALA A 20 -0.44 1.76 3.42
N VAL A 21 0.14 0.62 3.07
CA VAL A 21 0.20 0.12 1.70
C VAL A 21 -0.96 -0.85 1.50
N ALA A 22 -1.83 -0.57 0.55
CA ALA A 22 -2.95 -1.45 0.20
C ALA A 22 -2.60 -2.35 -0.98
N LEU A 23 -3.07 -3.59 -0.89
CA LEU A 23 -2.89 -4.63 -1.90
C LEU A 23 -4.25 -5.08 -2.40
N TYR A 24 -4.41 -5.06 -3.72
CA TYR A 24 -5.65 -5.42 -4.39
C TYR A 24 -5.42 -6.54 -5.41
N ARG A 25 -6.44 -7.38 -5.58
CA ARG A 25 -6.52 -8.30 -6.71
C ARG A 25 -6.50 -7.54 -8.03
N ARG A 26 -5.68 -8.03 -8.96
CA ARG A 26 -5.60 -7.56 -10.35
C ARG A 26 -6.06 -8.69 -11.27
N ASP A 27 -7.36 -8.97 -11.26
CA ASP A 27 -7.91 -10.07 -12.06
C ASP A 27 -7.82 -9.78 -13.57
N PRO A 28 -7.58 -10.80 -14.41
CA PRO A 28 -7.40 -12.22 -14.05
C PRO A 28 -5.95 -12.59 -13.67
N ILE A 29 -5.04 -11.62 -13.54
CA ILE A 29 -3.61 -11.87 -13.25
C ILE A 29 -3.45 -12.48 -11.85
N SER A 30 -4.00 -11.82 -10.81
CA SER A 30 -3.90 -12.33 -9.44
C SER A 30 -4.61 -13.66 -9.25
N SER A 31 -5.71 -13.93 -9.95
CA SER A 31 -6.47 -15.17 -9.79
C SER A 31 -5.78 -16.41 -10.37
N ASP A 32 -4.90 -16.24 -11.36
CA ASP A 32 -4.21 -17.34 -12.04
C ASP A 32 -2.82 -17.59 -11.41
N PRO A 33 -2.58 -18.77 -10.77
CA PRO A 33 -1.30 -19.07 -10.14
C PRO A 33 -0.08 -18.96 -11.07
N ARG A 34 -0.22 -19.33 -12.35
CA ARG A 34 0.88 -19.23 -13.31
C ARG A 34 1.22 -17.78 -13.62
N ARG A 35 0.20 -16.94 -13.74
CA ARG A 35 0.41 -15.50 -13.96
C ARG A 35 1.03 -14.85 -12.72
N ARG A 36 0.63 -15.24 -11.50
CA ARG A 36 1.29 -14.74 -10.29
C ARG A 36 2.78 -15.04 -10.25
N GLU A 37 3.19 -16.24 -10.67
CA GLU A 37 4.60 -16.62 -10.72
C GLU A 37 5.41 -15.79 -11.73
N ILE A 38 4.80 -15.45 -12.88
CA ILE A 38 5.42 -14.63 -13.93
C ILE A 38 5.48 -13.15 -13.52
N TYR A 39 4.35 -12.58 -13.09
CA TYR A 39 4.21 -11.15 -12.84
C TYR A 39 4.63 -10.73 -11.43
N LYS A 40 4.80 -11.66 -10.48
CA LYS A 40 5.27 -11.38 -9.10
C LYS A 40 4.57 -10.17 -8.47
N HIS A 41 5.29 -9.07 -8.20
CA HIS A 41 4.73 -7.87 -7.57
C HIS A 41 3.60 -7.27 -8.42
N GLU A 42 3.76 -7.26 -9.73
CA GLU A 42 2.83 -6.70 -10.73
C GLU A 42 1.56 -7.56 -10.91
N ALA A 43 1.52 -8.76 -10.30
CA ALA A 43 0.33 -9.59 -10.26
C ALA A 43 -0.79 -9.01 -9.40
N TYR A 44 -0.46 -8.00 -8.58
CA TYR A 44 -1.37 -7.27 -7.71
C TYR A 44 -1.36 -5.79 -8.06
N HIS A 45 -2.42 -5.08 -7.69
CA HIS A 45 -2.42 -3.62 -7.72
C HIS A 45 -2.07 -3.09 -6.33
N TRP A 46 -1.23 -2.06 -6.29
CA TRP A 46 -0.67 -1.50 -5.06
C TRP A 46 -1.06 -0.03 -4.96
N GLY A 47 -1.33 0.43 -3.75
CA GLY A 47 -1.62 1.84 -3.47
C GLY A 47 -1.25 2.24 -2.06
N ILE A 48 -1.41 3.53 -1.76
CA ILE A 48 -1.27 4.10 -0.43
C ILE A 48 -2.66 4.40 0.13
N LEU A 49 -2.88 4.03 1.38
CA LEU A 49 -4.03 4.43 2.17
C LEU A 49 -3.60 5.37 3.28
N ILE A 50 -4.41 6.40 3.52
CA ILE A 50 -4.30 7.28 4.67
C ILE A 50 -5.58 7.16 5.46
N LYS A 51 -5.48 6.71 6.71
CA LYS A 51 -6.65 6.57 7.58
C LYS A 51 -7.11 7.94 8.07
N THR A 52 -8.32 8.32 7.71
CA THR A 52 -8.86 9.65 8.02
C THR A 52 -9.79 9.62 9.23
N SER A 53 -10.74 8.68 9.27
CA SER A 53 -11.69 8.56 10.38
C SER A 53 -12.40 7.21 10.37
N GLY A 54 -12.47 6.55 11.52
CA GLY A 54 -13.20 5.29 11.69
C GLY A 54 -12.82 4.25 10.64
N ARG A 55 -13.76 3.95 9.74
CA ARG A 55 -13.60 2.99 8.62
C ARG A 55 -13.23 3.62 7.27
N TYR A 56 -13.02 4.94 7.23
CA TYR A 56 -12.78 5.70 6.00
C TYR A 56 -11.30 5.99 5.79
N TYR A 57 -10.91 5.92 4.51
CA TYR A 57 -9.55 6.11 4.05
C TYR A 57 -9.51 7.04 2.84
N ASP A 58 -8.44 7.81 2.72
CA ASP A 58 -8.07 8.39 1.44
C ASP A 58 -7.13 7.40 0.73
N ALA A 59 -7.49 7.02 -0.50
CA ALA A 59 -6.78 6.02 -1.28
C ALA A 59 -6.10 6.64 -2.49
N TYR A 60 -4.83 6.34 -2.66
CA TYR A 60 -3.96 6.90 -3.70
C TYR A 60 -3.25 5.78 -4.45
N ASP A 61 -3.27 5.83 -5.78
CA ASP A 61 -2.50 4.91 -6.60
C ASP A 61 -2.02 5.57 -7.90
N ALA A 62 -1.00 4.95 -8.51
CA ALA A 62 -0.70 5.15 -9.91
C ALA A 62 -1.34 4.02 -10.70
N THR A 63 -2.10 4.34 -11.75
CA THR A 63 -2.73 3.31 -12.59
C THR A 63 -2.72 3.70 -14.05
N ASP A 64 -2.54 2.69 -14.90
CA ASP A 64 -2.61 2.72 -16.36
C ASP A 64 -3.90 2.07 -16.86
N ARG A 65 -4.92 1.94 -15.97
CA ARG A 65 -6.14 1.20 -16.25
C ARG A 65 -6.76 1.65 -17.56
N ASN A 66 -6.89 0.73 -18.49
CA ASN A 66 -7.62 0.94 -19.73
C ASN A 66 -8.95 0.18 -19.66
N ALA A 67 -10.02 0.88 -19.30
CA ALA A 67 -11.37 0.33 -19.35
C ALA A 67 -12.05 0.72 -20.68
N ILE A 68 -13.04 -0.08 -21.08
CA ILE A 68 -13.95 0.28 -22.17
C ILE A 68 -15.11 1.02 -21.52
N ASP A 69 -15.32 2.27 -21.93
CA ASP A 69 -16.51 3.04 -21.58
C ASP A 69 -17.75 2.29 -22.10
N PRO A 70 -18.69 1.89 -21.23
CA PRO A 70 -19.84 1.08 -21.62
C PRO A 70 -20.86 1.84 -22.48
N ILE A 71 -20.80 3.17 -22.51
CA ILE A 71 -21.68 4.04 -23.30
C ILE A 71 -21.05 4.28 -24.67
N THR A 72 -19.79 4.68 -24.71
CA THR A 72 -19.13 5.05 -25.97
C THR A 72 -18.45 3.88 -26.67
N PHE A 73 -18.27 2.74 -25.97
CA PHE A 73 -17.48 1.58 -26.40
C PHE A 73 -16.05 1.92 -26.80
N ARG A 74 -15.52 3.04 -26.29
CA ARG A 74 -14.15 3.48 -26.53
C ARG A 74 -13.27 3.12 -25.33
N GLN A 75 -12.00 2.90 -25.62
CA GLN A 75 -10.98 2.79 -24.58
C GLN A 75 -10.79 4.15 -23.92
N GLU A 76 -10.86 4.17 -22.58
CA GLU A 76 -10.63 5.38 -21.79
C GLU A 76 -9.14 5.78 -21.78
N ASN A 77 -8.24 4.81 -21.87
CA ASN A 77 -6.79 5.03 -21.87
C ASN A 77 -6.09 4.24 -22.99
N PRO A 78 -6.36 4.57 -24.26
CA PRO A 78 -5.82 3.82 -25.40
C PRO A 78 -4.29 3.87 -25.48
N GLN A 79 -3.69 4.93 -24.92
CA GLN A 79 -2.25 5.08 -24.86
C GLN A 79 -1.62 4.35 -23.68
N GLY A 80 -2.40 3.87 -22.70
CA GLY A 80 -1.87 3.23 -21.50
C GLY A 80 -0.94 4.15 -20.71
N ASP A 81 -1.30 5.43 -20.63
CA ASP A 81 -0.54 6.41 -19.86
C ASP A 81 -0.82 6.21 -18.37
N TRP A 82 0.21 6.36 -17.55
CA TRP A 82 0.06 6.34 -16.10
C TRP A 82 -0.55 7.65 -15.62
N TRP A 83 -1.53 7.54 -14.72
CA TRP A 83 -2.06 8.69 -14.00
C TRP A 83 -1.99 8.50 -12.50
N PHE A 84 -1.92 9.61 -11.78
CA PHE A 84 -2.16 9.64 -10.35
C PHE A 84 -3.67 9.64 -10.11
N HIS A 85 -4.13 8.78 -9.21
CA HIS A 85 -5.53 8.67 -8.87
C HIS A 85 -5.71 8.77 -7.36
N ALA A 86 -6.53 9.73 -6.93
CA ALA A 86 -6.89 9.98 -5.55
C ALA A 86 -8.39 9.80 -5.36
N ARG A 87 -8.77 8.98 -4.38
CA ARG A 87 -10.17 8.79 -3.94
C ARG A 87 -10.26 9.13 -2.47
N GLN A 88 -11.24 9.94 -2.10
CA GLN A 88 -11.46 10.37 -0.73
C GLN A 88 -12.59 9.57 -0.08
N ASP A 89 -12.54 9.43 1.24
CA ASP A 89 -13.59 8.83 2.06
C ASP A 89 -14.01 7.42 1.57
N VAL A 90 -13.00 6.65 1.14
CA VAL A 90 -13.17 5.27 0.68
C VAL A 90 -13.47 4.37 1.88
N ASP A 91 -14.54 3.61 1.74
CA ASP A 91 -14.87 2.50 2.62
C ASP A 91 -14.35 1.20 2.01
N LEU A 92 -13.35 0.60 2.66
CA LEU A 92 -12.71 -0.62 2.17
C LEU A 92 -13.66 -1.84 2.20
N SER A 93 -14.69 -1.84 3.05
CA SER A 93 -15.65 -2.93 3.14
C SER A 93 -16.50 -3.10 1.86
N HIS A 94 -16.56 -2.06 1.02
CA HIS A 94 -17.23 -2.10 -0.27
C HIS A 94 -16.30 -2.51 -1.42
N SER A 95 -15.00 -2.70 -1.16
CA SER A 95 -14.05 -3.11 -2.18
C SER A 95 -13.98 -4.63 -2.28
N GLY A 96 -14.68 -5.23 -3.26
CA GLY A 96 -14.58 -6.67 -3.53
C GLY A 96 -13.21 -7.16 -4.02
N LYS A 97 -12.23 -6.26 -4.16
CA LYS A 97 -10.87 -6.57 -4.67
C LYS A 97 -9.77 -6.38 -3.65
N ILE A 98 -10.02 -5.73 -2.50
CA ILE A 98 -8.96 -5.55 -1.51
C ILE A 98 -8.59 -6.90 -0.90
N LEU A 99 -7.29 -7.14 -0.78
CA LEU A 99 -6.76 -8.31 -0.07
C LEU A 99 -6.45 -7.95 1.36
N GLY A 100 -5.80 -6.82 1.56
CA GLY A 100 -5.45 -6.29 2.88
C GLY A 100 -4.56 -5.07 2.76
N TYR A 101 -4.15 -4.53 3.89
CA TYR A 101 -3.26 -3.37 3.94
C TYR A 101 -2.27 -3.45 5.10
N ILE A 102 -1.12 -2.83 4.86
CA ILE A 102 0.06 -2.95 5.70
C ILE A 102 0.39 -1.57 6.26
N VAL A 103 0.20 -1.37 7.56
CA VAL A 103 0.51 -0.11 8.23
C VAL A 103 2.02 0.04 8.35
N ILE A 104 2.56 1.15 7.85
CA ILE A 104 4.01 1.41 7.76
C ILE A 104 4.46 2.69 8.48
N GLY A 105 3.52 3.53 8.91
CA GLY A 105 3.87 4.80 9.55
C GLY A 105 2.67 5.68 9.82
N THR A 106 2.94 6.94 10.12
CA THR A 106 1.91 7.94 10.44
C THR A 106 2.27 9.30 9.89
N VAL A 107 1.28 10.05 9.41
CA VAL A 107 1.41 11.47 9.07
C VAL A 107 1.11 12.31 10.31
N PRO A 108 1.95 13.32 10.64
CA PRO A 108 1.67 14.25 11.71
C PRO A 108 0.30 14.92 11.56
N SER A 109 -0.39 15.10 12.66
CA SER A 109 -1.75 15.64 12.69
C SER A 109 -1.87 17.10 12.18
N ALA A 110 -0.75 17.81 12.06
CA ALA A 110 -0.69 19.15 11.46
C ALA A 110 -0.90 19.13 9.93
N GLN A 111 -0.72 17.98 9.29
CA GLN A 111 -0.89 17.85 7.85
C GLN A 111 -2.38 17.72 7.48
N THR A 112 -2.82 18.49 6.50
CA THR A 112 -4.19 18.38 5.97
C THR A 112 -4.31 17.23 4.98
N ARG A 113 -5.52 16.66 4.81
CA ARG A 113 -5.82 15.66 3.76
C ARG A 113 -5.39 16.14 2.37
N ASN A 114 -5.67 17.40 2.04
CA ASN A 114 -5.24 18.00 0.77
C ASN A 114 -3.72 18.11 0.68
N GLY A 115 -3.05 18.44 1.78
CA GLY A 115 -1.59 18.45 1.84
C GLY A 115 -0.97 17.07 1.60
N VAL A 116 -1.58 16.00 2.12
CA VAL A 116 -1.12 14.63 1.83
C VAL A 116 -1.36 14.25 0.37
N LYS A 117 -2.49 14.65 -0.21
CA LYS A 117 -2.76 14.47 -1.65
C LYS A 117 -1.70 15.15 -2.51
N LEU A 118 -1.45 16.45 -2.29
CA LEU A 118 -0.43 17.21 -3.04
C LEU A 118 0.97 16.60 -2.87
N PHE A 119 1.29 16.15 -1.65
CA PHE A 119 2.54 15.45 -1.37
C PHE A 119 2.68 14.16 -2.20
N LEU A 120 1.62 13.38 -2.36
CA LEU A 120 1.62 12.16 -3.16
C LEU A 120 1.56 12.41 -4.67
N GLU A 121 0.96 13.52 -5.12
CA GLU A 121 0.98 13.95 -6.52
C GLU A 121 2.40 14.24 -7.03
N GLU A 122 3.31 14.66 -6.16
CA GLU A 122 4.72 14.88 -6.49
C GLU A 122 5.54 13.58 -6.64
N VAL A 123 4.98 12.42 -6.31
CA VAL A 123 5.67 11.15 -6.49
C VAL A 123 5.72 10.84 -8.00
N PRO A 124 6.92 10.61 -8.58
CA PRO A 124 7.05 10.36 -10.01
C PRO A 124 6.18 9.18 -10.46
N LEU A 125 5.34 9.42 -11.46
CA LEU A 125 4.56 8.37 -12.09
C LEU A 125 5.47 7.37 -12.81
N PRO A 126 5.06 6.09 -12.91
CA PRO A 126 5.85 5.09 -13.61
C PRO A 126 6.10 5.47 -15.06
N LYS A 127 7.33 5.24 -15.53
CA LYS A 127 7.71 5.46 -16.93
C LYS A 127 7.37 4.24 -17.77
N LYS A 128 6.55 4.43 -18.80
CA LYS A 128 6.23 3.40 -19.78
C LYS A 128 7.50 2.97 -20.55
N ASN A 129 7.60 1.69 -20.87
CA ASN A 129 8.70 1.09 -21.66
C ASN A 129 10.11 1.34 -21.09
N SER A 130 10.21 1.48 -19.76
CA SER A 130 11.47 1.58 -19.02
C SER A 130 12.14 0.21 -18.85
N ASN A 131 13.45 0.21 -18.60
CA ASN A 131 14.20 -0.97 -18.19
C ASN A 131 15.05 -0.62 -16.95
N PRO A 132 14.75 -1.17 -15.75
CA PRO A 132 13.67 -2.11 -15.46
C PRO A 132 12.28 -1.50 -15.67
N GLN A 133 11.29 -2.35 -15.93
CA GLN A 133 9.90 -1.91 -16.11
C GLN A 133 9.36 -1.29 -14.82
N GLU A 134 8.81 -0.08 -14.93
CA GLU A 134 8.15 0.60 -13.82
C GLU A 134 6.64 0.31 -13.78
N SER A 135 6.07 0.26 -12.57
CA SER A 135 4.67 -0.09 -12.31
C SER A 135 4.10 0.65 -11.08
N CYS A 136 2.84 0.37 -10.70
CA CYS A 136 2.28 0.86 -9.44
C CYS A 136 3.11 0.45 -8.21
N VAL A 137 3.85 -0.66 -8.29
CA VAL A 137 4.81 -1.10 -7.27
C VAL A 137 5.97 -0.12 -7.15
N THR A 138 6.52 0.33 -8.29
CA THR A 138 7.57 1.35 -8.33
C THR A 138 7.08 2.66 -7.72
N TRP A 139 5.86 3.07 -8.06
CA TRP A 139 5.24 4.27 -7.50
C TRP A 139 5.06 4.17 -5.98
N VAL A 140 4.55 3.04 -5.47
CA VAL A 140 4.46 2.80 -4.01
C VAL A 140 5.83 2.82 -3.36
N GLY A 141 6.84 2.18 -3.95
CA GLY A 141 8.22 2.23 -3.45
C GLY A 141 8.75 3.67 -3.37
N ASN A 142 8.46 4.51 -4.37
CA ASN A 142 8.82 5.93 -4.36
C ASN A 142 8.03 6.73 -3.32
N ALA A 143 6.74 6.44 -3.12
CA ALA A 143 5.93 7.07 -2.09
C ALA A 143 6.46 6.75 -0.68
N ILE A 144 6.85 5.49 -0.41
CA ILE A 144 7.47 5.09 0.85
C ILE A 144 8.79 5.85 1.08
N ARG A 145 9.64 5.98 0.06
CA ARG A 145 10.87 6.80 0.14
C ARG A 145 10.54 8.23 0.53
N LYS A 146 9.57 8.84 -0.15
CA LYS A 146 9.15 10.23 0.11
C LYS A 146 8.64 10.40 1.55
N PHE A 147 7.82 9.48 2.05
CA PHE A 147 7.36 9.50 3.45
C PHE A 147 8.48 9.31 4.46
N ARG A 148 9.46 8.45 4.16
CA ARG A 148 10.64 8.27 5.01
C ARG A 148 11.48 9.54 5.07
N ASP A 149 11.69 10.21 3.93
CA ASP A 149 12.43 11.48 3.86
C ASP A 149 11.70 12.61 4.63
N ALA A 150 10.36 12.51 4.74
CA ALA A 150 9.52 13.37 5.58
C ALA A 150 9.36 12.86 7.03
N HIS A 151 10.14 11.86 7.46
CA HIS A 151 10.10 11.26 8.80
C HIS A 151 8.72 10.70 9.24
N CYS A 152 7.86 10.36 8.29
CA CYS A 152 6.53 9.78 8.55
C CYS A 152 6.54 8.24 8.60
N VAL A 153 7.59 7.62 8.06
CA VAL A 153 7.77 6.16 7.99
C VAL A 153 9.17 5.83 8.55
N ALA A 154 9.25 4.76 9.34
CA ALA A 154 10.51 4.30 9.91
C ALA A 154 11.49 3.86 8.81
N ASP A 155 12.79 3.92 9.10
CA ASP A 155 13.79 3.44 8.16
C ASP A 155 13.78 1.90 8.09
N PHE A 156 13.53 1.35 6.91
CA PHE A 156 13.56 -0.08 6.62
C PHE A 156 13.92 -0.30 5.15
N ARG A 157 14.32 -1.53 4.80
CA ARG A 157 14.72 -1.86 3.42
C ARG A 157 13.48 -2.04 2.56
N ILE A 158 13.17 -1.03 1.75
CA ILE A 158 11.97 -1.01 0.88
C ILE A 158 11.87 -2.26 0.00
N GLY A 159 12.99 -2.75 -0.56
CA GLY A 159 12.98 -4.00 -1.34
C GLY A 159 12.51 -5.22 -0.54
N THR A 160 13.03 -5.37 0.68
CA THR A 160 12.61 -6.45 1.60
C THR A 160 11.13 -6.32 1.96
N PHE A 161 10.66 -5.09 2.20
CA PHE A 161 9.25 -4.82 2.44
C PHE A 161 8.36 -5.21 1.27
N LEU A 162 8.75 -4.88 0.02
CA LEU A 162 7.97 -5.22 -1.16
C LEU A 162 7.89 -6.75 -1.34
N ASP A 163 8.99 -7.46 -1.15
CA ASP A 163 9.01 -8.94 -1.19
C ASP A 163 8.11 -9.54 -0.09
N TRP A 164 8.15 -8.97 1.13
CA TRP A 164 7.28 -9.37 2.24
C TRP A 164 5.80 -9.13 1.91
N ALA A 165 5.48 -7.96 1.37
CA ALA A 165 4.13 -7.56 1.01
C ALA A 165 3.56 -8.43 -0.11
N LEU A 166 4.38 -8.87 -1.06
CA LEU A 166 4.00 -9.86 -2.07
C LEU A 166 3.63 -11.20 -1.42
N MET A 167 4.47 -11.71 -0.50
CA MET A 167 4.16 -12.95 0.23
C MET A 167 2.86 -12.83 1.03
N TYR A 168 2.64 -11.69 1.68
CA TYR A 168 1.42 -11.39 2.40
C TYR A 168 0.20 -11.38 1.47
N ALA A 169 0.28 -10.74 0.29
CA ALA A 169 -0.80 -10.75 -0.70
C ALA A 169 -1.14 -12.17 -1.18
N ASP A 170 -0.12 -12.99 -1.42
CA ASP A 170 -0.27 -14.39 -1.81
C ASP A 170 -0.92 -15.26 -0.73
N GLN A 171 -0.65 -14.97 0.55
CA GLN A 171 -1.29 -15.65 1.68
C GLN A 171 -2.75 -15.21 1.83
N ARG A 172 -3.01 -13.90 1.81
CA ARG A 172 -4.37 -13.32 1.87
C ARG A 172 -5.28 -13.85 0.77
N LEU A 173 -4.73 -14.02 -0.44
CA LEU A 173 -5.48 -14.57 -1.57
C LEU A 173 -5.83 -16.06 -1.37
N ARG A 174 -4.96 -16.85 -0.73
CA ARG A 174 -5.12 -18.30 -0.56
C ARG A 174 -5.93 -18.68 0.68
N TYR A 175 -5.70 -17.97 1.79
CA TYR A 175 -6.22 -18.32 3.11
C TYR A 175 -6.84 -17.08 3.78
N PRO A 176 -7.92 -16.52 3.21
CA PRO A 176 -8.45 -15.24 3.64
C PRO A 176 -9.02 -15.23 5.06
N GLU A 177 -9.36 -16.38 5.62
CA GLU A 177 -9.86 -16.52 7.00
C GLU A 177 -8.73 -16.69 8.02
N GLU A 178 -7.54 -17.12 7.58
CA GLU A 178 -6.39 -17.42 8.44
C GLU A 178 -5.35 -16.30 8.47
N THR A 179 -5.49 -15.28 7.61
CA THR A 179 -4.56 -14.15 7.55
C THR A 179 -5.29 -12.83 7.81
N GLU A 180 -4.75 -12.03 8.71
CA GLU A 180 -5.31 -10.73 9.07
C GLU A 180 -5.35 -9.77 7.87
N GLU A 181 -6.48 -9.09 7.68
CA GLU A 181 -6.64 -8.07 6.65
C GLU A 181 -5.73 -6.85 6.90
N VAL A 182 -5.36 -6.62 8.16
CA VAL A 182 -4.53 -5.49 8.59
C VAL A 182 -3.33 -6.03 9.33
N VAL A 183 -2.14 -5.62 8.90
CA VAL A 183 -0.87 -6.02 9.51
C VAL A 183 0.03 -4.81 9.64
N HIS A 184 0.94 -4.83 10.61
CA HIS A 184 1.92 -3.76 10.82
C HIS A 184 3.30 -4.23 10.38
N TYR A 185 4.01 -3.40 9.62
CA TYR A 185 5.39 -3.68 9.23
C TYR A 185 6.35 -2.75 9.95
N ASN A 186 7.31 -3.32 10.67
CA ASN A 186 8.32 -2.59 11.40
C ASN A 186 9.72 -3.25 11.28
N LYS A 187 10.74 -2.66 11.90
CA LYS A 187 12.11 -3.21 11.90
C LYS A 187 12.22 -4.61 12.54
N GLU A 188 11.33 -4.96 13.46
CA GLU A 188 11.32 -6.30 14.05
C GLU A 188 10.76 -7.32 13.08
N THR A 189 9.78 -6.94 12.26
CA THR A 189 9.27 -7.76 11.14
C THR A 189 10.41 -8.12 10.17
N GLU A 190 11.31 -7.19 9.88
CA GLU A 190 12.50 -7.45 9.04
C GLU A 190 13.43 -8.49 9.68
N LYS A 191 13.81 -8.31 10.94
CA LYS A 191 14.69 -9.26 11.66
C LYS A 191 14.09 -10.66 11.70
N GLN A 192 12.80 -10.79 12.00
CA GLN A 192 12.12 -12.08 12.04
C GLN A 192 12.10 -12.77 10.66
N GLN A 193 12.03 -12.02 9.57
CA GLN A 193 12.13 -12.59 8.23
C GLN A 193 13.55 -13.05 7.88
N GLU A 194 14.56 -12.27 8.24
CA GLU A 194 15.97 -12.63 8.01
C GLU A 194 16.34 -13.91 8.77
N GLU A 195 15.91 -14.03 10.03
CA GLU A 195 16.11 -15.24 10.83
C GLU A 195 15.39 -16.46 10.24
N LYS A 196 14.14 -16.31 9.77
CA LYS A 196 13.39 -17.39 9.10
C LYS A 196 14.04 -17.82 7.79
N LYS A 197 14.59 -16.89 7.01
CA LYS A 197 15.32 -17.21 5.77
C LYS A 197 16.60 -17.99 6.09
N ARG A 198 17.40 -17.53 7.06
CA ARG A 198 18.63 -18.21 7.49
C ARG A 198 18.36 -19.64 7.96
N GLY A 199 17.35 -19.83 8.81
CA GLY A 199 16.98 -21.17 9.30
C GLY A 199 16.45 -22.12 8.21
N LYS A 200 15.81 -21.60 7.15
CA LYS A 200 15.42 -22.42 5.98
C LYS A 200 16.61 -22.80 5.10
N GLU A 201 17.58 -21.90 4.94
CA GLU A 201 18.80 -22.19 4.16
C GLU A 201 19.72 -23.20 4.84
N GLU A 202 19.83 -23.16 6.17
CA GLU A 202 20.59 -24.14 6.96
C GLU A 202 19.99 -25.55 6.84
N ARG A 203 18.67 -25.70 7.01
CA ARG A 203 17.99 -27.00 6.85
C ARG A 203 18.11 -27.58 5.43
N LYS A 204 18.07 -26.71 4.42
CA LYS A 204 18.23 -27.13 3.02
C LYS A 204 19.65 -27.56 2.68
N ARG A 205 20.67 -27.12 3.44
CA ARG A 205 22.04 -27.62 3.29
C ARG A 205 22.21 -28.98 3.94
N GLU A 206 21.61 -29.19 5.11
CA GLU A 206 21.64 -30.48 5.82
C GLU A 206 20.95 -31.61 5.03
N GLU A 207 19.85 -31.34 4.31
CA GLU A 207 19.17 -32.31 3.44
C GLU A 207 19.91 -32.65 2.12
N VAL A 208 20.94 -31.87 1.74
CA VAL A 208 21.72 -32.11 0.51
C VAL A 208 23.00 -32.91 0.79
N ASP A 209 23.38 -33.02 2.06
CA ASP A 209 24.55 -33.76 2.54
C ASP A 209 24.20 -35.18 3.07
N GLU A 210 22.94 -35.63 2.95
CA GLU A 210 22.47 -37.03 3.14
C GLU A 210 22.20 -37.72 1.80
#